data_AF-A0A937PME2-F1
#
_entry.id   AF-A0A937PME2-F1
#
_cell.length_a   1.000
_cell.length_b   1.000
_cell.length_c   1.000
_cell.angle_alpha   90.00
_cell.angle_beta   90.00
_cell.angle_gamma   90.00
#
_symmetry.space_group_name_H-M   'P 1'
#
loop_
_entity.id
_entity.type
_entity.pdbx_description
1 polymer ?
#
loop_
_entity_poly.entity_id
_entity_poly.type
_entity_poly.pdbx_seq_one_letter_code
_entity_poly.pdbx_strand_id
1 'polypeptide(L)'
;MKRIQDSLKSHQWRAAVAVCVAVAMLEVVVVGLAGEKAAVKPAEKAEATRPLVPLFAKTVKAAGKASLTLTADPNKVLGWIGGDESYTGREVTVRAGGYNGTVIVQADNTFTWHYRAAKDTVAAFSIGKLSRKITIGPPAKLGPSVFFVVDRTAYRPGQTLKFAGFLRELGPTGRFAPLAGRKVEVVLRSGKKKAVAAKIAVASDAFGRIAGAYRFMPADPLDEYTLSIAGFRGQGALKLAEFRKAKVRLHITANPEADKLRLRFEARDFLDKPVPAQRVQFTVKVFHRQKGETNHALDSGQFAYHDGSPRVLPDLEELTEGQLYRWIYEGVWPQMNHVMLCQLSKQIKLGGEPRGEYDLTLKKDWLDSRCVVMVEGVLIDQNGREQRARKSISLGGGGFGSHKQLAVELPKRLFSPDEPIAVTVRVLDAKGGRLAVPRNASVVVMKALPHRLAPSPAYYRSSAIQHQLYNR
;
A
#
# COMPACT_ATOMS: atom_id res chain seq x y z
N MET A 1 -4.89 41.68 81.71
CA MET A 1 -6.00 41.97 80.77
C MET A 1 -6.22 40.70 79.96
N LYS A 2 -7.21 39.86 80.33
CA LYS A 2 -8.59 39.88 79.77
C LYS A 2 -8.52 39.83 78.24
N ARG A 3 -9.01 38.83 77.51
CA ARG A 3 -10.15 37.92 77.76
C ARG A 3 -10.11 36.84 76.65
N ILE A 4 -10.26 35.56 77.06
CA ILE A 4 -11.16 34.54 76.46
C ILE A 4 -10.79 34.07 75.04
N GLN A 5 -10.28 32.86 74.75
CA GLN A 5 -10.45 31.53 75.35
C GLN A 5 -11.93 31.14 75.45
N ASP A 6 -12.50 30.46 74.43
CA ASP A 6 -13.28 29.21 74.62
C ASP A 6 -13.98 28.66 73.37
N SER A 7 -14.19 27.33 73.42
CA SER A 7 -14.69 26.36 72.44
C SER A 7 -13.62 25.86 71.45
N LEU A 8 -12.73 24.90 71.73
CA LEU A 8 -12.72 23.74 72.64
C LEU A 8 -13.93 22.78 72.52
N LYS A 9 -13.66 21.72 71.74
CA LYS A 9 -13.79 20.30 72.11
C LYS A 9 -15.16 19.68 72.36
N SER A 10 -15.14 18.37 72.06
CA SER A 10 -15.77 17.26 72.79
C SER A 10 -17.00 16.68 72.08
N HIS A 11 -17.25 15.37 72.02
CA HIS A 11 -16.68 14.19 72.66
C HIS A 11 -17.04 13.00 71.74
N GLN A 12 -16.09 12.20 71.26
CA GLN A 12 -15.84 10.84 71.78
C GLN A 12 -16.97 10.20 72.60
N TRP A 13 -17.54 9.11 72.06
CA TRP A 13 -17.88 7.86 72.75
C TRP A 13 -17.48 6.75 71.77
N ARG A 14 -16.34 6.03 71.89
CA ARG A 14 -15.93 4.98 72.84
C ARG A 14 -16.91 3.81 73.02
N ALA A 15 -16.33 2.63 72.77
CA ALA A 15 -16.62 1.30 73.29
C ALA A 15 -17.78 0.53 72.63
N ALA A 16 -17.75 -0.78 72.44
CA ALA A 16 -16.73 -1.84 72.53
C ALA A 16 -17.43 -3.16 72.14
N VAL A 17 -16.65 -4.26 72.00
CA VAL A 17 -17.09 -5.68 72.09
C VAL A 17 -17.82 -6.20 70.83
N ALA A 18 -17.57 -7.36 70.22
CA ALA A 18 -16.69 -8.51 70.44
C ALA A 18 -16.57 -9.28 69.11
N VAL A 19 -15.38 -9.84 68.86
CA VAL A 19 -15.16 -11.28 68.64
C VAL A 19 -16.40 -12.09 68.24
N CYS A 20 -16.47 -12.47 66.96
CA CYS A 20 -16.92 -13.80 66.57
C CYS A 20 -16.14 -14.23 65.32
N VAL A 21 -15.15 -15.08 65.59
CA VAL A 21 -14.58 -16.02 64.64
C VAL A 21 -15.73 -16.83 64.04
N ALA A 22 -16.03 -16.61 62.76
CA ALA A 22 -16.78 -17.55 61.96
C ALA A 22 -15.94 -17.84 60.72
N VAL A 23 -15.17 -18.92 60.84
CA VAL A 23 -14.57 -19.67 59.74
C VAL A 23 -15.71 -20.14 58.85
N ALA A 24 -16.11 -19.32 57.89
CA ALA A 24 -16.87 -19.78 56.75
C ALA A 24 -15.86 -20.30 55.73
N MET A 25 -15.57 -21.60 55.80
CA MET A 25 -15.00 -22.34 54.69
C MET A 25 -15.94 -22.15 53.50
N LEU A 26 -15.58 -21.21 52.63
CA LEU A 26 -16.15 -21.14 51.30
C LEU A 26 -15.50 -22.29 50.52
N GLU A 27 -16.22 -23.41 50.41
CA GLU A 27 -15.96 -24.38 49.36
C GLU A 27 -16.02 -23.62 48.03
N VAL A 28 -14.84 -23.30 47.50
CA VAL A 28 -14.69 -23.03 46.09
C VAL A 28 -14.98 -24.36 45.40
N VAL A 29 -16.27 -24.57 45.11
CA VAL A 29 -16.68 -25.50 44.08
C VAL A 29 -15.99 -24.99 42.81
N VAL A 30 -14.84 -25.59 42.49
CA VAL A 30 -14.28 -25.58 41.16
C VAL A 30 -15.29 -26.33 40.31
N VAL A 31 -16.35 -25.61 39.89
CA VAL A 31 -17.14 -26.02 38.74
C VAL A 31 -16.13 -26.03 37.61
N GLY A 32 -15.63 -27.22 37.29
CA GLY A 32 -14.90 -27.45 36.08
C GLY A 32 -15.79 -26.92 34.97
N LEU A 33 -15.47 -25.73 34.47
CA LEU A 33 -15.91 -25.28 33.17
C LEU A 33 -15.29 -26.29 32.22
N ALA A 34 -16.01 -27.40 32.01
CA ALA A 34 -15.79 -28.31 30.91
C ALA A 34 -15.79 -27.40 29.69
N GLY A 35 -14.58 -27.08 29.22
CA GLY A 35 -14.36 -26.04 28.23
C GLY A 35 -15.25 -26.38 27.05
N GLU A 36 -16.34 -25.63 26.93
CA GLU A 36 -17.33 -25.84 25.89
C GLU A 36 -16.52 -25.80 24.59
N LYS A 37 -16.44 -26.95 23.90
CA LYS A 37 -15.63 -27.08 22.68
C LYS A 37 -16.21 -26.06 21.71
N ALA A 38 -15.55 -24.90 21.62
CA ALA A 38 -16.02 -23.78 20.83
C ALA A 38 -16.20 -24.25 19.39
N ALA A 39 -17.45 -24.59 19.05
CA ALA A 39 -17.78 -25.22 17.79
C ALA A 39 -17.67 -24.19 16.69
N VAL A 40 -16.95 -24.53 15.62
CA VAL A 40 -17.05 -23.75 14.38
C VAL A 40 -18.48 -23.93 13.89
N LYS A 41 -19.23 -22.84 13.84
CA LYS A 41 -20.56 -22.85 13.24
C LYS A 41 -20.44 -22.38 11.80
N PRO A 42 -21.13 -23.02 10.84
CA PRO A 42 -21.31 -22.42 9.52
C PRO A 42 -21.97 -21.05 9.73
N ALA A 43 -21.50 -20.03 9.02
CA ALA A 43 -22.16 -18.73 9.08
C ALA A 43 -23.61 -18.91 8.62
N GLU A 44 -24.57 -18.55 9.47
CA GLU A 44 -25.99 -18.60 9.15
C GLU A 44 -26.26 -17.96 7.79
N LYS A 45 -27.07 -18.64 6.98
CA LYS A 45 -27.26 -18.44 5.54
C LYS A 45 -27.38 -16.95 5.23
N ALA A 46 -26.32 -16.37 4.67
CA ALA A 46 -26.29 -14.96 4.29
C ALA A 46 -27.45 -14.64 3.34
N GLU A 47 -28.01 -13.43 3.47
CA GLU A 47 -29.10 -12.85 2.66
C GLU A 47 -29.13 -13.37 1.21
N ALA A 48 -30.34 -13.72 0.76
CA ALA A 48 -30.72 -14.17 -0.58
C ALA A 48 -29.58 -14.06 -1.60
N THR A 49 -28.94 -15.21 -1.85
CA THR A 49 -27.82 -15.39 -2.77
C THR A 49 -28.10 -14.68 -4.08
N ARG A 50 -27.46 -13.52 -4.27
CA ARG A 50 -27.21 -13.00 -5.61
C ARG A 50 -26.65 -14.17 -6.44
N PRO A 51 -27.13 -14.39 -7.66
CA PRO A 51 -26.60 -15.45 -8.52
C PRO A 51 -25.08 -15.32 -8.54
N LEU A 52 -24.41 -16.40 -8.15
CA LEU A 52 -22.95 -16.44 -8.08
C LEU A 52 -22.43 -16.32 -9.51
N VAL A 53 -21.97 -15.12 -9.86
CA VAL A 53 -21.29 -14.88 -11.13
C VAL A 53 -19.98 -15.65 -11.08
N PRO A 54 -19.74 -16.61 -12.00
CA PRO A 54 -18.49 -17.36 -12.02
C PRO A 54 -17.30 -16.39 -12.04
N LEU A 55 -16.22 -16.74 -11.36
CA LEU A 55 -15.05 -15.86 -11.24
C LEU A 55 -14.47 -15.56 -12.63
N PHE A 56 -14.62 -16.52 -13.57
CA PHE A 56 -14.22 -16.45 -14.96
C PHE A 56 -15.38 -16.81 -15.90
N ALA A 57 -15.66 -15.96 -16.89
CA ALA A 57 -16.71 -16.21 -17.89
C ALA A 57 -16.36 -17.35 -18.88
N LYS A 58 -15.06 -17.62 -19.07
CA LYS A 58 -14.55 -18.74 -19.87
C LYS A 58 -13.36 -19.35 -19.13
N THR A 59 -13.37 -20.66 -18.95
CA THR A 59 -12.25 -21.40 -18.37
C THR A 59 -11.53 -22.17 -19.47
N VAL A 60 -10.19 -22.17 -19.41
CA VAL A 60 -9.35 -23.04 -20.24
C VAL A 60 -8.86 -24.15 -19.35
N LYS A 61 -8.93 -25.39 -19.83
CA LYS A 61 -8.43 -26.58 -19.14
C LYS A 61 -6.95 -26.36 -18.78
N ALA A 62 -6.64 -26.40 -17.48
CA ALA A 62 -5.26 -26.25 -17.04
C ALA A 62 -4.49 -27.53 -17.35
N ALA A 63 -3.32 -27.41 -17.99
CA ALA A 63 -2.43 -28.55 -18.18
C ALA A 63 -1.77 -28.89 -16.83
N GLY A 64 -1.94 -30.11 -16.33
CA GLY A 64 -1.26 -30.59 -15.12
C GLY A 64 -2.09 -31.52 -14.26
N LYS A 65 -1.44 -32.08 -13.24
CA LYS A 65 -2.09 -32.94 -12.25
C LYS A 65 -3.07 -32.14 -11.40
N ALA A 66 -4.19 -32.78 -11.03
CA ALA A 66 -5.18 -32.17 -10.16
C ALA A 66 -4.56 -31.70 -8.84
N SER A 67 -4.86 -30.47 -8.43
CA SER A 67 -4.34 -29.87 -7.20
C SER A 67 -5.37 -28.99 -6.52
N LEU A 68 -5.52 -29.15 -5.21
CA LEU A 68 -6.41 -28.33 -4.37
C LEU A 68 -5.61 -27.21 -3.71
N THR A 69 -5.96 -25.97 -4.00
CA THR A 69 -5.37 -24.80 -3.35
C THR A 69 -6.41 -24.08 -2.51
N LEU A 70 -6.00 -23.61 -1.33
CA LEU A 70 -6.86 -22.93 -0.37
C LEU A 70 -6.25 -21.57 -0.02
N THR A 71 -7.11 -20.58 0.19
CA THR A 71 -6.76 -19.29 0.77
C THR A 71 -7.86 -18.87 1.73
N ALA A 72 -7.49 -18.52 2.96
CA ALA A 72 -8.43 -18.08 3.98
C ALA A 72 -8.40 -16.55 4.10
N ASP A 73 -9.57 -15.95 4.24
CA ASP A 73 -9.75 -14.61 4.77
C ASP A 73 -10.43 -14.70 6.16
N PRO A 74 -10.62 -13.58 6.88
CA PRO A 74 -11.24 -13.57 8.21
C PRO A 74 -12.63 -14.22 8.35
N ASN A 75 -13.37 -14.44 7.25
CA ASN A 75 -14.77 -14.89 7.28
C ASN A 75 -15.09 -16.05 6.31
N LYS A 76 -14.18 -16.39 5.41
CA LYS A 76 -14.36 -17.48 4.44
C LYS A 76 -13.04 -18.10 4.00
N VAL A 77 -13.14 -19.33 3.51
CA VAL A 77 -12.09 -20.00 2.74
C VAL A 77 -12.51 -20.02 1.28
N LEU A 78 -11.62 -19.53 0.42
CA LEU A 78 -11.70 -19.67 -1.02
C LEU A 78 -10.82 -20.86 -1.41
N GLY A 79 -11.40 -21.80 -2.16
CA GLY A 79 -10.66 -22.92 -2.72
C GLY A 79 -10.83 -22.99 -4.23
N TRP A 80 -9.80 -23.51 -4.91
CA TRP A 80 -9.87 -23.83 -6.32
C TRP A 80 -9.12 -25.12 -6.63
N ILE A 81 -9.60 -25.82 -7.65
CA ILE A 81 -9.03 -27.09 -8.10
C ILE A 81 -8.43 -26.86 -9.49
N GLY A 82 -7.10 -26.80 -9.53
CA GLY A 82 -6.35 -26.80 -10.78
C GLY A 82 -6.25 -28.20 -11.35
N GLY A 83 -6.05 -28.31 -12.66
CA GLY A 83 -5.88 -29.58 -13.35
C GLY A 83 -6.72 -29.67 -14.62
N ASP A 84 -6.66 -30.84 -15.21
CA ASP A 84 -7.17 -31.10 -16.54
C ASP A 84 -8.63 -31.63 -16.49
N GLU A 85 -9.10 -32.04 -15.31
CA GLU A 85 -10.48 -32.48 -15.04
C GLU A 85 -11.37 -31.35 -14.52
N SER A 86 -12.66 -31.37 -14.88
CA SER A 86 -13.67 -30.54 -14.23
C SER A 86 -14.15 -31.21 -12.94
N TYR A 87 -14.21 -30.43 -11.86
CA TYR A 87 -14.75 -30.83 -10.56
C TYR A 87 -16.11 -30.19 -10.29
N THR A 88 -16.70 -29.51 -11.27
CA THR A 88 -18.00 -28.82 -11.14
C THR A 88 -19.08 -29.77 -10.58
N GLY A 89 -19.85 -29.29 -9.60
CA GLY A 89 -20.93 -30.04 -8.97
C GLY A 89 -20.48 -31.08 -7.94
N ARG A 90 -19.18 -31.37 -7.83
CA ARG A 90 -18.67 -32.30 -6.81
C ARG A 90 -18.65 -31.63 -5.44
N GLU A 91 -18.78 -32.45 -4.40
CA GLU A 91 -18.75 -32.02 -3.01
C GLU A 91 -17.32 -32.02 -2.46
N VAL A 92 -16.91 -30.91 -1.84
CA VAL A 92 -15.70 -30.83 -1.02
C VAL A 92 -16.12 -31.03 0.43
N THR A 93 -15.65 -32.09 1.08
CA THR A 93 -15.85 -32.30 2.51
C THR A 93 -14.99 -31.32 3.30
N VAL A 94 -15.60 -30.64 4.27
CA VAL A 94 -14.95 -29.65 5.14
C VAL A 94 -15.07 -30.12 6.59
N ARG A 95 -13.93 -30.23 7.29
CA ARG A 95 -13.85 -30.58 8.71
C ARG A 95 -13.10 -29.50 9.47
N ALA A 96 -13.73 -28.86 10.45
CA ALA A 96 -13.11 -27.79 11.24
C ALA A 96 -13.78 -27.65 12.62
N GLY A 97 -13.03 -27.80 13.71
CA GLY A 97 -13.52 -27.47 15.06
C GLY A 97 -14.91 -28.03 15.42
N GLY A 98 -15.16 -29.31 15.13
CA GLY A 98 -16.45 -29.98 15.36
C GLY A 98 -17.44 -29.87 14.20
N TYR A 99 -17.25 -28.94 13.27
CA TYR A 99 -18.00 -28.90 12.01
C TYR A 99 -17.56 -30.03 11.08
N ASN A 100 -18.54 -30.70 10.47
CA ASN A 100 -18.36 -31.68 9.40
C ASN A 100 -19.49 -31.46 8.38
N GLY A 101 -19.16 -30.97 7.18
CA GLY A 101 -20.14 -30.68 6.14
C GLY A 101 -19.50 -30.63 4.75
N THR A 102 -20.26 -30.19 3.75
CA THR A 102 -19.79 -30.14 2.37
C THR A 102 -20.00 -28.76 1.74
N VAL A 103 -19.20 -28.43 0.73
CA VAL A 103 -19.41 -27.28 -0.16
C VAL A 103 -19.28 -27.72 -1.62
N ILE A 104 -20.12 -27.16 -2.49
CA ILE A 104 -20.17 -27.55 -3.91
C ILE A 104 -19.14 -26.76 -4.72
N VAL A 105 -18.42 -27.46 -5.59
CA VAL A 105 -17.53 -26.85 -6.57
C VAL A 105 -18.33 -26.23 -7.71
N GLN A 106 -18.04 -24.98 -8.05
CA GLN A 106 -18.71 -24.20 -9.08
C GLN A 106 -18.16 -24.52 -10.49
N ALA A 107 -18.80 -23.95 -11.52
CA ALA A 107 -18.47 -24.17 -12.92
C ALA A 107 -17.02 -23.81 -13.31
N ASP A 108 -16.37 -22.94 -12.52
CA ASP A 108 -14.99 -22.50 -12.71
C ASP A 108 -13.98 -23.26 -11.83
N ASN A 109 -14.37 -24.42 -11.30
CA ASN A 109 -13.59 -25.22 -10.35
C ASN A 109 -13.22 -24.49 -9.04
N THR A 110 -13.96 -23.44 -8.68
CA THR A 110 -13.81 -22.75 -7.39
C THR A 110 -14.91 -23.14 -6.40
N PHE A 111 -14.67 -22.91 -5.11
CA PHE A 111 -15.69 -23.00 -4.08
C PHE A 111 -15.42 -21.98 -2.97
N THR A 112 -16.47 -21.61 -2.24
CA THR A 112 -16.38 -20.71 -1.10
C THR A 112 -17.04 -21.35 0.11
N TRP A 113 -16.33 -21.41 1.23
CA TRP A 113 -16.88 -21.84 2.52
C TRP A 113 -16.84 -20.68 3.51
N HIS A 114 -18.00 -20.19 3.91
CA HIS A 114 -18.12 -19.16 4.95
C HIS A 114 -18.06 -19.80 6.34
N TYR A 115 -17.26 -19.24 7.23
CA TYR A 115 -17.04 -19.82 8.56
C TYR A 115 -17.12 -18.76 9.66
N ARG A 116 -17.37 -19.22 10.89
CA ARG A 116 -17.15 -18.44 12.11
C ARG A 116 -16.34 -19.29 13.08
N ALA A 117 -15.08 -18.91 13.30
CA ALA A 117 -14.21 -19.55 14.28
C ALA A 117 -14.07 -18.63 15.51
N ALA A 118 -14.11 -19.19 16.71
CA ALA A 118 -13.86 -18.43 17.94
C ALA A 118 -12.36 -18.33 18.29
N LYS A 119 -11.57 -19.26 17.77
CA LYS A 119 -10.13 -19.41 17.98
C LYS A 119 -9.49 -20.00 16.73
N ASP A 120 -8.17 -19.92 16.63
CA ASP A 120 -7.44 -20.57 15.55
C ASP A 120 -7.76 -22.06 15.49
N THR A 121 -8.22 -22.50 14.33
CA THR A 121 -8.77 -23.83 14.08
C THR A 121 -8.22 -24.34 12.75
N VAL A 122 -7.72 -25.57 12.73
CA VAL A 122 -7.30 -26.21 11.48
C VAL A 122 -8.55 -26.72 10.76
N ALA A 123 -8.78 -26.21 9.55
CA ALA A 123 -9.82 -26.68 8.64
C ALA A 123 -9.20 -27.61 7.59
N ALA A 124 -9.74 -28.82 7.45
CA ALA A 124 -9.35 -29.79 6.43
C ALA A 124 -10.41 -29.85 5.33
N PHE A 125 -9.96 -29.77 4.07
CA PHE A 125 -10.78 -29.85 2.88
C PHE A 125 -10.36 -31.07 2.06
N SER A 126 -11.31 -31.89 1.63
CA SER A 126 -11.02 -33.07 0.82
C SER A 126 -12.04 -33.30 -0.28
N ILE A 127 -11.56 -33.74 -1.45
CA ILE A 127 -12.36 -34.12 -2.61
C ILE A 127 -11.65 -35.23 -3.39
N GLY A 128 -12.24 -36.44 -3.39
CA GLY A 128 -11.57 -37.63 -3.92
C GLY A 128 -10.22 -37.87 -3.22
N LYS A 129 -9.13 -37.87 -4.00
CA LYS A 129 -7.75 -38.04 -3.49
C LYS A 129 -7.07 -36.73 -3.08
N LEU A 130 -7.68 -35.57 -3.37
CA LEU A 130 -7.11 -34.27 -3.04
C LEU A 130 -7.47 -33.91 -1.60
N SER A 131 -6.47 -33.46 -0.84
CA SER A 131 -6.66 -33.00 0.53
C SER A 131 -5.72 -31.84 0.85
N ARG A 132 -6.25 -30.83 1.55
CA ARG A 132 -5.48 -29.67 1.99
C ARG A 132 -6.00 -29.18 3.33
N LYS A 133 -5.09 -28.71 4.18
CA LYS A 133 -5.40 -28.09 5.47
C LYS A 133 -5.04 -26.61 5.43
N ILE A 134 -5.81 -25.80 6.13
CA ILE A 134 -5.53 -24.37 6.34
C ILE A 134 -5.94 -23.99 7.77
N THR A 135 -5.18 -23.11 8.40
CA THR A 135 -5.55 -22.54 9.69
C THR A 135 -6.49 -21.37 9.44
N ILE A 136 -7.69 -21.44 10.01
CA ILE A 136 -8.67 -20.35 10.05
C ILE A 136 -8.72 -19.78 11.46
N GLY A 137 -8.93 -18.48 11.60
CA GLY A 137 -8.97 -17.80 12.90
C GLY A 137 -10.24 -16.99 13.05
N PRO A 138 -10.57 -16.51 14.26
CA PRO A 138 -11.63 -15.54 14.43
C PRO A 138 -11.35 -14.32 13.54
N PRO A 139 -12.39 -13.69 12.97
CA PRO A 139 -12.17 -12.46 12.22
C PRO A 139 -11.48 -11.46 13.14
N ALA A 140 -10.31 -10.98 12.73
CA ALA A 140 -9.57 -10.01 13.50
C ALA A 140 -10.52 -8.85 13.81
N LYS A 141 -10.79 -8.60 15.09
CA LYS A 141 -11.53 -7.42 15.52
C LYS A 141 -10.66 -6.22 15.16
N LEU A 142 -10.89 -5.67 13.98
CA LEU A 142 -10.25 -4.44 13.58
C LEU A 142 -10.85 -3.35 14.46
N GLY A 143 -9.98 -2.66 15.21
CA GLY A 143 -10.38 -1.44 15.89
C GLY A 143 -10.95 -0.41 14.89
N PRO A 144 -11.62 0.63 15.40
CA PRO A 144 -12.17 1.66 14.54
C PRO A 144 -11.07 2.30 13.69
N SER A 145 -11.43 2.83 12.53
CA SER A 145 -10.52 3.48 11.59
C SER A 145 -10.96 4.90 11.27
N VAL A 146 -10.00 5.74 10.91
CA VAL A 146 -10.22 7.12 10.46
C VAL A 146 -9.50 7.35 9.15
N PHE A 147 -10.20 7.93 8.19
CA PHE A 147 -9.61 8.45 6.95
C PHE A 147 -9.60 9.98 6.98
N PHE A 148 -8.42 10.58 7.00
CA PHE A 148 -8.27 12.04 7.01
C PHE A 148 -8.14 12.60 5.59
N VAL A 149 -8.83 13.71 5.35
CA VAL A 149 -8.70 14.56 4.16
C VAL A 149 -8.33 15.95 4.63
N VAL A 150 -7.20 16.46 4.13
CA VAL A 150 -6.71 17.82 4.41
C VAL A 150 -6.92 18.69 3.18
N ASP A 151 -7.15 19.98 3.35
CA ASP A 151 -7.34 20.90 2.22
C ASP A 151 -6.04 21.11 1.42
N ARG A 152 -4.88 20.98 2.08
CA ARG A 152 -3.54 21.05 1.48
C ARG A 152 -2.60 20.05 2.14
N THR A 153 -1.59 19.61 1.39
CA THR A 153 -0.51 18.74 1.92
C THR A 153 0.67 19.53 2.48
N ALA A 154 0.75 20.84 2.22
CA ALA A 154 1.81 21.72 2.71
C ALA A 154 1.26 23.08 3.17
N TYR A 155 1.74 23.56 4.31
CA TYR A 155 1.36 24.82 4.95
C TYR A 155 2.59 25.67 5.28
N ARG A 156 2.33 26.96 5.50
CA ARG A 156 3.28 27.92 6.07
C ARG A 156 2.84 28.35 7.48
N PRO A 157 3.78 28.85 8.31
CA PRO A 157 3.40 29.54 9.53
C PRO A 157 2.33 30.61 9.28
N GLY A 158 1.35 30.68 10.18
CA GLY A 158 0.19 31.57 10.09
C GLY A 158 -0.98 31.04 9.25
N GLN A 159 -0.79 29.97 8.46
CA GLN A 159 -1.88 29.38 7.68
C GLN A 159 -2.77 28.47 8.53
N THR A 160 -4.04 28.39 8.16
CA THR A 160 -5.02 27.51 8.78
C THR A 160 -5.13 26.21 8.00
N LEU A 161 -4.74 25.11 8.63
CA LEU A 161 -5.10 23.75 8.23
C LEU A 161 -6.60 23.57 8.41
N LYS A 162 -7.28 23.07 7.38
CA LYS A 162 -8.65 22.55 7.47
C LYS A 162 -8.62 21.06 7.15
N PHE A 163 -9.32 20.27 7.96
CA PHE A 163 -9.39 18.85 7.74
C PHE A 163 -10.81 18.31 7.94
N ALA A 164 -11.07 17.19 7.29
CA ALA A 164 -12.17 16.29 7.59
C ALA A 164 -11.62 14.90 7.92
N GLY A 165 -12.28 14.18 8.82
CA GLY A 165 -11.99 12.78 9.11
C GLY A 165 -13.25 11.95 8.97
N PHE A 166 -13.16 10.74 8.45
CA PHE A 166 -14.29 9.82 8.34
C PHE A 166 -14.08 8.63 9.27
N LEU A 167 -14.81 8.60 10.38
CA LEU A 167 -14.75 7.56 11.40
C LEU A 167 -15.58 6.36 10.97
N ARG A 168 -14.93 5.20 10.91
CA ARG A 168 -15.55 3.94 10.46
C ARG A 168 -15.22 2.82 11.41
N GLU A 169 -16.11 1.85 11.49
CA GLU A 169 -15.83 0.54 12.09
C GLU A 169 -16.15 -0.58 11.11
N LEU A 170 -15.41 -1.68 11.19
CA LEU A 170 -15.70 -2.84 10.37
C LEU A 170 -16.89 -3.58 10.98
N GLY A 171 -18.05 -3.48 10.35
CA GLY A 171 -19.25 -4.19 10.77
C GLY A 171 -19.12 -5.72 10.56
N PRO A 172 -20.04 -6.51 11.12
CA PRO A 172 -20.02 -7.98 11.05
C PRO A 172 -20.16 -8.52 9.61
N THR A 173 -20.76 -7.75 8.71
CA THR A 173 -20.86 -8.07 7.28
C THR A 173 -19.56 -7.79 6.51
N GLY A 174 -18.53 -7.31 7.22
CA GLY A 174 -17.31 -6.77 6.63
C GLY A 174 -17.54 -5.43 5.92
N ARG A 175 -18.68 -4.76 6.04
CA ARG A 175 -18.82 -3.40 5.48
C ARG A 175 -18.40 -2.36 6.52
N PHE A 176 -17.78 -1.27 6.08
CA PHE A 176 -17.44 -0.17 6.98
C PHE A 176 -18.69 0.66 7.30
N ALA A 177 -19.11 0.63 8.56
CA ALA A 177 -20.21 1.44 9.07
C ALA A 177 -19.69 2.78 9.61
N PRO A 178 -20.43 3.90 9.46
CA PRO A 178 -20.07 5.18 10.06
C PRO A 178 -20.24 5.15 11.58
N LEU A 179 -19.31 5.78 12.30
CA LEU A 179 -19.40 5.97 13.75
C LEU A 179 -19.99 7.35 14.06
N ALA A 180 -21.31 7.46 14.18
CA ALA A 180 -22.02 8.72 14.41
C ALA A 180 -21.99 9.19 15.88
N GLY A 181 -22.03 10.51 16.11
CA GLY A 181 -22.14 11.12 17.44
C GLY A 181 -20.93 10.89 18.36
N ARG A 182 -19.82 10.38 17.83
CA ARG A 182 -18.64 10.01 18.61
C ARG A 182 -17.79 11.24 18.89
N LYS A 183 -17.65 11.59 20.17
CA LYS A 183 -16.67 12.58 20.63
C LYS A 183 -15.27 11.98 20.56
N VAL A 184 -14.36 12.65 19.86
CA VAL A 184 -12.96 12.23 19.68
C VAL A 184 -12.02 13.43 19.83
N GLU A 185 -10.77 13.16 20.20
CA GLU A 185 -9.69 14.15 20.21
C GLU A 185 -8.74 13.86 19.04
N VAL A 186 -8.67 14.79 18.09
CA VAL A 186 -7.69 14.74 17.00
C VAL A 186 -6.39 15.34 17.49
N VAL A 187 -5.32 14.56 17.44
CA VAL A 187 -3.97 14.98 17.84
C VAL A 187 -3.16 15.32 16.60
N LEU A 188 -2.65 16.55 16.56
CA LEU A 188 -1.70 17.02 15.56
C LEU A 188 -0.29 16.98 16.17
N ARG A 189 0.58 16.12 15.64
CA ARG A 189 1.93 15.88 16.19
C ARG A 189 3.01 16.11 15.14
N SER A 190 4.08 16.81 15.51
CA SER A 190 5.30 16.94 14.70
C SER A 190 6.07 15.62 14.68
N GLY A 191 6.56 15.20 13.52
CA GLY A 191 7.24 13.92 13.32
C GLY A 191 8.64 13.88 13.92
N LYS A 192 9.48 14.88 13.64
CA LYS A 192 10.86 14.96 14.12
C LYS A 192 10.94 15.31 15.59
N LYS A 193 10.23 16.37 16.02
CA LYS A 193 10.28 16.82 17.42
C LYS A 193 9.36 16.02 18.34
N LYS A 194 8.48 15.17 17.78
CA LYS A 194 7.44 14.42 18.50
C LYS A 194 6.48 15.29 19.33
N ALA A 195 6.54 16.62 19.18
CA ALA A 195 5.77 17.59 19.94
C ALA A 195 4.31 17.60 19.47
N VAL A 196 3.38 17.70 20.41
CA VAL A 196 1.94 17.84 20.12
C VAL A 196 1.67 19.33 19.89
N ALA A 197 1.37 19.71 18.64
CA ALA A 197 1.01 21.09 18.31
C ALA A 197 -0.42 21.41 18.72
N ALA A 198 -1.35 20.44 18.59
CA ALA A 198 -2.73 20.65 18.95
C ALA A 198 -3.45 19.36 19.35
N LYS A 199 -4.46 19.53 20.21
CA LYS A 199 -5.49 18.56 20.54
C LYS A 199 -6.84 19.21 20.25
N ILE A 200 -7.58 18.65 19.31
CA ILE A 200 -8.79 19.27 18.76
C ILE A 200 -9.96 18.34 19.07
N ALA A 201 -10.80 18.75 20.03
CA ALA A 201 -12.00 18.01 20.40
C ALA A 201 -13.10 18.24 19.35
N VAL A 202 -13.62 17.16 18.77
CA VAL A 202 -14.66 17.17 17.74
C VAL A 202 -15.65 16.04 17.96
N ALA A 203 -16.86 16.18 17.45
CA ALA A 203 -17.87 15.13 17.43
C ALA A 203 -18.20 14.76 15.97
N SER A 204 -18.38 13.47 15.70
CA SER A 204 -18.79 13.01 14.37
C SER A 204 -20.27 13.25 14.11
N ASP A 205 -20.60 13.60 12.86
CA ASP A 205 -21.98 13.71 12.38
C ASP A 205 -22.64 12.33 12.13
N ALA A 206 -23.86 12.33 11.60
CA ALA A 206 -24.62 11.11 11.28
C ALA A 206 -23.90 10.17 10.30
N PHE A 207 -22.95 10.68 9.51
CA PHE A 207 -22.17 9.92 8.53
C PHE A 207 -20.77 9.56 9.05
N GLY A 208 -20.50 9.79 10.33
CA GLY A 208 -19.21 9.55 10.95
C GLY A 208 -18.15 10.58 10.56
N ARG A 209 -18.52 11.72 9.95
CA ARG A 209 -17.58 12.75 9.55
C ARG A 209 -17.29 13.69 10.73
N ILE A 210 -16.02 13.95 10.97
CA ILE A 210 -15.52 15.03 11.81
C ILE A 210 -14.92 16.12 10.93
N ALA A 211 -14.96 17.37 11.38
CA ALA A 211 -14.29 18.49 10.73
C ALA A 211 -13.60 19.35 11.79
N GLY A 212 -12.43 19.87 11.46
CA GLY A 212 -11.66 20.72 12.35
C GLY A 212 -10.71 21.64 11.61
N ALA A 213 -10.15 22.58 12.35
CA ALA A 213 -9.16 23.51 11.84
C ALA A 213 -8.09 23.80 12.89
N TYR A 214 -6.87 24.09 12.42
CA TYR A 214 -5.76 24.52 13.26
C TYR A 214 -4.95 25.58 12.54
N ARG A 215 -4.64 26.68 13.23
CA ARG A 215 -3.77 27.73 12.68
C ARG A 215 -2.34 27.47 13.15
N PHE A 216 -1.44 27.22 12.20
CA PHE A 216 -0.03 27.08 12.53
C PHE A 216 0.53 28.39 13.07
N MET A 217 1.19 28.33 14.21
CA MET A 217 1.82 29.47 14.85
C MET A 217 3.26 29.63 14.36
N PRO A 218 3.86 30.83 14.41
CA PRO A 218 5.28 31.02 14.08
C PRO A 218 6.24 30.17 14.92
N ALA A 219 5.84 29.81 16.14
CA ALA A 219 6.61 28.96 17.04
C ALA A 219 6.51 27.45 16.70
N ASP A 220 5.55 27.05 15.86
CA ASP A 220 5.40 25.64 15.47
C ASP A 220 6.62 25.21 14.63
N PRO A 221 7.23 24.05 14.93
CA PRO A 221 8.41 23.61 14.20
C PRO A 221 8.11 23.31 12.74
N LEU A 222 8.97 23.78 11.83
CA LEU A 222 8.92 23.44 10.41
C LEU A 222 9.24 21.95 10.23
N ASP A 223 8.21 21.13 10.05
CA ASP A 223 8.31 19.68 10.12
C ASP A 223 7.20 18.98 9.32
N GLU A 224 7.29 17.66 9.21
CA GLU A 224 6.16 16.81 8.85
C GLU A 224 5.28 16.58 10.08
N TYR A 225 3.97 16.65 9.89
CA TYR A 225 2.97 16.52 10.93
C TYR A 225 2.02 15.38 10.62
N THR A 226 1.55 14.72 11.67
CA THR A 226 0.53 13.67 11.59
C THR A 226 -0.73 14.08 12.36
N LEU A 227 -1.89 13.80 11.75
CA LEU A 227 -3.20 13.81 12.37
C LEU A 227 -3.56 12.39 12.76
N SER A 228 -3.88 12.16 14.02
CA SER A 228 -4.30 10.84 14.53
C SER A 228 -5.36 10.98 15.62
N ILE A 229 -6.08 9.88 15.89
CA ILE A 229 -7.03 9.77 17.00
C ILE A 229 -6.65 8.52 17.78
N ALA A 230 -6.52 8.66 19.11
CA ALA A 230 -6.16 7.53 19.96
C ALA A 230 -7.20 6.39 19.82
N GLY A 231 -6.71 5.15 19.65
CA GLY A 231 -7.55 3.96 19.46
C GLY A 231 -8.11 3.78 18.05
N PHE A 232 -7.88 4.71 17.13
CA PHE A 232 -8.27 4.58 15.73
C PHE A 232 -7.07 4.20 14.85
N ARG A 233 -7.32 3.37 13.84
CA ARG A 233 -6.36 3.07 12.78
C ARG A 233 -6.41 4.14 11.69
N GLY A 234 -5.25 4.51 11.16
CA GLY A 234 -5.13 5.52 10.11
C GLY A 234 -4.63 6.86 10.64
N GLN A 235 -3.99 7.62 9.75
CA GLN A 235 -3.44 8.93 10.05
C GLN A 235 -3.47 9.81 8.80
N GLY A 236 -3.55 11.12 8.99
CA GLY A 236 -3.31 12.11 7.94
C GLY A 236 -1.88 12.65 8.05
N ALA A 237 -1.19 12.86 6.94
CA ALA A 237 0.14 13.46 6.93
C ALA A 237 0.13 14.79 6.17
N LEU A 238 0.86 15.78 6.68
CA LEU A 238 1.02 17.10 6.06
C LEU A 238 2.38 17.68 6.43
N LYS A 239 2.81 18.73 5.73
CA LYS A 239 4.09 19.39 5.96
C LYS A 239 3.91 20.85 6.33
N LEU A 240 4.55 21.29 7.40
CA LEU A 240 4.76 22.70 7.70
C LEU A 240 6.15 23.09 7.23
N ALA A 241 6.25 23.97 6.25
CA ALA A 241 7.52 24.44 5.75
C ALA A 241 7.42 25.88 5.26
N GLU A 242 8.51 26.62 5.36
CA GLU A 242 8.69 27.88 4.64
C GLU A 242 8.97 27.60 3.16
N PHE A 243 7.97 27.08 2.45
CA PHE A 243 8.09 26.84 1.02
C PHE A 243 7.63 28.06 0.25
N ARG A 244 8.53 28.68 -0.52
CA ARG A 244 8.17 29.65 -1.56
C ARG A 244 7.70 28.86 -2.79
N LYS A 245 6.45 29.09 -3.23
CA LYS A 245 5.94 28.46 -4.46
C LYS A 245 6.90 28.81 -5.60
N ALA A 246 7.55 27.77 -6.12
CA ALA A 246 8.39 27.88 -7.29
C ALA A 246 7.57 28.51 -8.41
N LYS A 247 7.96 29.72 -8.85
CA LYS A 247 7.35 30.37 -10.02
C LYS A 247 7.84 29.75 -11.32
N VAL A 248 8.97 29.08 -11.26
CA VAL A 248 9.67 28.45 -12.39
C VAL A 248 9.86 26.97 -12.05
N ARG A 249 9.81 26.11 -13.06
CA ARG A 249 10.14 24.70 -13.00
C ARG A 249 11.20 24.39 -14.05
N LEU A 250 12.12 23.48 -13.72
CA LEU A 250 13.06 22.93 -14.69
C LEU A 250 12.43 21.70 -15.36
N HIS A 251 12.20 21.79 -16.67
CA HIS A 251 11.78 20.66 -17.48
C HIS A 251 12.99 20.05 -18.19
N ILE A 252 13.22 18.75 -17.96
CA ILE A 252 14.36 18.01 -18.54
C ILE A 252 13.80 17.00 -19.55
N THR A 253 14.14 17.19 -20.82
CA THR A 253 13.89 16.22 -21.88
C THR A 253 15.21 15.59 -22.31
N ALA A 254 15.13 14.37 -22.82
CA ALA A 254 16.29 13.63 -23.26
C ALA A 254 15.91 12.87 -24.52
N ASN A 255 16.63 13.18 -25.60
CA ASN A 255 16.45 12.56 -26.90
C ASN A 255 17.68 11.71 -27.16
N PRO A 256 17.52 10.39 -27.09
CA PRO A 256 18.68 9.52 -27.12
C PRO A 256 19.00 9.23 -28.61
N GLU A 257 20.24 9.48 -29.03
CA GLU A 257 20.81 9.30 -30.38
C GLU A 257 21.82 8.11 -30.37
N ALA A 258 22.34 7.69 -31.53
CA ALA A 258 23.10 6.45 -31.67
C ALA A 258 24.24 6.27 -30.64
N ASP A 259 25.10 7.29 -30.48
CA ASP A 259 26.26 7.31 -29.57
C ASP A 259 26.16 8.43 -28.51
N LYS A 260 25.05 9.18 -28.51
CA LYS A 260 24.89 10.40 -27.70
C LYS A 260 23.50 10.47 -27.08
N LEU A 261 23.39 11.16 -25.96
CA LEU A 261 22.12 11.50 -25.33
C LEU A 261 21.98 13.02 -25.32
N ARG A 262 21.15 13.57 -26.22
CA ARG A 262 20.88 15.01 -26.26
C ARG A 262 19.93 15.38 -25.13
N LEU A 263 20.48 16.04 -24.10
CA LEU A 263 19.72 16.57 -22.98
C LEU A 263 19.28 17.99 -23.30
N ARG A 264 18.01 18.29 -23.06
CA ARG A 264 17.46 19.64 -23.19
C ARG A 264 16.83 20.07 -21.87
N PHE A 265 17.23 21.25 -21.44
CA PHE A 265 16.84 21.86 -20.17
C PHE A 265 16.02 23.10 -20.49
N GLU A 266 14.78 23.14 -20.01
CA GLU A 266 13.88 24.27 -20.24
C GLU A 266 13.38 24.86 -18.92
N ALA A 267 13.52 26.17 -18.78
CA ALA A 267 12.90 26.94 -17.72
C ALA A 267 11.47 27.30 -18.14
N ARG A 268 10.48 26.79 -17.39
CA ARG A 268 9.05 27.07 -17.64
C ARG A 268 8.37 27.60 -16.39
N ASP A 269 7.33 28.42 -16.53
CA ASP A 269 6.48 28.78 -15.41
C ASP A 269 5.45 27.67 -15.09
N PHE A 270 4.51 27.96 -14.20
CA PHE A 270 3.43 27.06 -13.84
C PHE A 270 2.29 26.97 -14.88
N LEU A 271 2.34 27.83 -15.91
CA LEU A 271 1.45 27.84 -17.07
C LEU A 271 2.17 27.27 -18.32
N ASP A 272 3.31 26.60 -18.11
CA ASP A 272 4.15 25.97 -19.12
C ASP A 272 4.79 26.94 -20.13
N LYS A 273 4.79 28.25 -19.84
CA LYS A 273 5.41 29.29 -20.67
C LYS A 273 6.92 29.35 -20.41
N PRO A 274 7.75 29.57 -21.44
CA PRO A 274 9.19 29.73 -21.26
C PRO A 274 9.52 30.95 -20.40
N VAL A 275 10.48 30.82 -19.49
CA VAL A 275 10.93 31.88 -18.58
C VAL A 275 12.44 32.04 -18.74
N PRO A 276 12.99 33.26 -18.78
CA PRO A 276 14.42 33.46 -18.89
C PRO A 276 15.18 32.90 -17.67
N ALA A 277 16.34 32.31 -17.91
CA ALA A 277 17.18 31.73 -16.87
C ALA A 277 18.66 32.07 -17.05
N GLN A 278 19.41 32.09 -15.95
CA GLN A 278 20.82 32.48 -15.96
C GLN A 278 21.72 31.29 -16.33
N ARG A 279 21.51 30.16 -15.65
CA ARG A 279 22.29 28.93 -15.86
C ARG A 279 21.57 27.68 -15.37
N VAL A 280 22.01 26.53 -15.87
CA VAL A 280 21.65 25.21 -15.37
C VAL A 280 22.92 24.50 -14.94
N GLN A 281 22.95 24.03 -13.68
CA GLN A 281 23.94 23.08 -13.19
C GLN A 281 23.29 21.70 -13.17
N PHE A 282 23.94 20.67 -13.66
CA PHE A 282 23.37 19.34 -13.63
C PHE A 282 24.43 18.27 -13.39
N THR A 283 23.99 17.19 -12.75
CA THR A 283 24.75 15.98 -12.52
C THR A 283 24.07 14.85 -13.27
N VAL A 284 24.83 14.14 -14.09
CA VAL A 284 24.38 12.90 -14.72
C VAL A 284 25.02 11.74 -14.00
N LYS A 285 24.20 10.78 -13.57
CA LYS A 285 24.63 9.51 -12.97
C LYS A 285 24.15 8.39 -13.88
N VAL A 286 25.07 7.54 -14.32
CA VAL A 286 24.76 6.35 -15.12
C VAL A 286 24.81 5.16 -14.19
N PHE A 287 23.73 4.40 -14.14
CA PHE A 287 23.61 3.19 -13.34
C PHE A 287 23.49 1.98 -14.24
N HIS A 288 24.25 0.93 -13.96
CA HIS A 288 23.98 -0.40 -14.48
C HIS A 288 22.91 -1.06 -13.63
N ARG A 289 21.76 -1.34 -14.22
CA ARG A 289 20.75 -2.17 -13.58
C ARG A 289 21.30 -3.60 -13.55
N GLN A 290 21.81 -4.02 -12.40
CA GLN A 290 22.13 -5.43 -12.20
C GLN A 290 20.88 -6.22 -12.55
N LYS A 291 21.08 -7.29 -13.32
CA LYS A 291 20.05 -8.28 -13.58
C LYS A 291 19.75 -8.89 -12.22
N GLY A 292 18.84 -8.26 -11.46
CA GLY A 292 18.05 -9.02 -10.51
C GLY A 292 17.55 -10.17 -11.36
N GLU A 293 17.86 -11.40 -10.96
CA GLU A 293 17.41 -12.59 -11.67
C GLU A 293 15.99 -12.28 -12.07
N THR A 294 15.75 -12.23 -13.38
CA THR A 294 14.39 -12.17 -13.88
C THR A 294 13.83 -13.54 -13.58
N ASN A 295 13.56 -13.79 -12.29
CA ASN A 295 12.50 -14.66 -11.90
C ASN A 295 11.37 -14.20 -12.78
N HIS A 296 10.93 -15.09 -13.65
CA HIS A 296 9.70 -14.95 -14.41
C HIS A 296 8.47 -14.72 -13.49
N ALA A 297 8.69 -14.64 -12.16
CA ALA A 297 7.84 -14.00 -11.20
C ALA A 297 7.59 -12.52 -11.56
N LEU A 298 6.44 -12.30 -12.18
CA LEU A 298 5.47 -11.30 -11.74
C LEU A 298 6.04 -10.32 -10.69
N ASP A 299 6.44 -9.12 -11.13
CA ASP A 299 6.88 -8.04 -10.22
C ASP A 299 5.71 -7.73 -9.27
N SER A 300 5.83 -8.20 -8.02
CA SER A 300 4.78 -8.05 -7.02
C SER A 300 4.38 -6.59 -6.84
N GLY A 301 5.31 -5.65 -7.09
CA GLY A 301 5.11 -4.19 -7.06
C GLY A 301 4.10 -3.65 -8.08
N GLN A 302 3.84 -4.40 -9.15
CA GLN A 302 2.91 -4.04 -10.22
C GLN A 302 1.48 -4.55 -9.99
N PHE A 303 1.27 -5.34 -8.93
CA PHE A 303 -0.04 -5.84 -8.55
C PHE A 303 -0.79 -4.79 -7.75
N ALA A 304 -2.11 -4.72 -7.97
CA ALA A 304 -3.01 -3.83 -7.24
C ALA A 304 -2.97 -4.03 -5.70
N TYR A 305 -2.40 -5.15 -5.25
CA TYR A 305 -2.28 -5.54 -3.85
C TYR A 305 -0.84 -5.84 -3.44
N HIS A 306 0.15 -5.24 -4.12
CA HIS A 306 1.45 -5.10 -3.51
C HIS A 306 1.24 -4.40 -2.18
N ASP A 307 1.57 -5.04 -1.06
CA ASP A 307 1.34 -4.45 0.26
C ASP A 307 2.11 -3.14 0.44
N GLY A 308 3.06 -2.84 -0.46
CA GLY A 308 3.81 -1.59 -0.48
C GLY A 308 4.57 -1.39 0.83
N SER A 309 4.56 -2.39 1.70
CA SER A 309 5.47 -2.43 2.81
C SER A 309 6.82 -2.48 2.10
N PRO A 310 7.67 -1.44 2.21
CA PRO A 310 9.09 -1.78 2.15
C PRO A 310 9.18 -2.97 3.10
N ARG A 311 9.76 -4.10 2.68
CA ARG A 311 10.23 -5.08 3.66
C ARG A 311 10.96 -4.21 4.67
N VAL A 312 10.34 -3.95 5.82
CA VAL A 312 10.88 -3.03 6.79
C VAL A 312 12.14 -3.76 7.17
N LEU A 313 13.27 -3.23 6.70
CA LEU A 313 14.54 -3.77 7.13
C LEU A 313 14.43 -3.73 8.67
N PRO A 314 14.44 -4.88 9.36
CA PRO A 314 14.59 -4.89 10.79
C PRO A 314 15.80 -4.02 11.10
N ASP A 315 15.73 -3.32 12.23
CA ASP A 315 16.80 -2.42 12.61
C ASP A 315 18.13 -3.15 12.48
N LEU A 316 19.06 -2.56 11.72
CA LEU A 316 20.33 -3.22 11.37
C LEU A 316 21.13 -3.56 12.63
N GLU A 317 20.87 -2.83 13.72
CA GLU A 317 21.45 -3.05 15.05
C GLU A 317 20.82 -4.25 15.80
N GLU A 318 19.63 -4.70 15.41
CA GLU A 318 18.93 -5.85 16.02
C GLU A 318 19.19 -7.18 15.29
N LEU A 319 19.82 -7.15 14.11
CA LEU A 319 20.17 -8.36 13.37
C LEU A 319 21.44 -9.00 13.94
N THR A 320 21.36 -10.30 14.26
CA THR A 320 22.55 -11.08 14.57
C THR A 320 23.47 -11.21 13.35
N GLU A 321 24.78 -11.35 13.57
CA GLU A 321 25.77 -11.47 12.48
C GLU A 321 25.41 -12.59 11.48
N GLY A 322 24.90 -13.72 11.99
CA GLY A 322 24.43 -14.83 11.16
C GLY A 322 23.18 -14.52 10.32
N GLN A 323 22.26 -13.68 10.81
CA GLN A 323 21.12 -13.21 10.01
C GLN A 323 21.56 -12.19 8.96
N LEU A 324 22.54 -11.35 9.28
CA LEU A 324 23.16 -10.42 8.34
C LEU A 324 23.83 -11.18 7.19
N TYR A 325 24.63 -12.20 7.48
CA TYR A 325 25.26 -13.05 6.46
C TYR A 325 24.24 -13.85 5.66
N ARG A 326 23.21 -14.42 6.32
CA ARG A 326 22.13 -15.12 5.63
C ARG A 326 21.40 -14.19 4.66
N TRP A 327 21.17 -12.93 5.02
CA TRP A 327 20.54 -11.94 4.15
C TRP A 327 21.43 -11.46 3.00
N ILE A 328 22.75 -11.34 3.24
CA ILE A 328 23.74 -11.08 2.20
C ILE A 328 23.78 -12.25 1.21
N TYR A 329 23.72 -13.48 1.72
CA TYR A 329 23.76 -14.72 0.93
C TYR A 329 22.46 -14.99 0.16
N GLU A 330 21.30 -14.70 0.76
CA GLU A 330 19.97 -14.83 0.16
C GLU A 330 19.60 -13.62 -0.75
N GLY A 331 20.46 -12.59 -0.85
CA GLY A 331 20.23 -11.41 -1.69
C GLY A 331 19.05 -10.54 -1.24
N VAL A 332 18.68 -10.59 0.04
CA VAL A 332 17.47 -9.95 0.61
C VAL A 332 17.66 -8.47 0.93
N TRP A 333 18.88 -7.93 0.82
CA TRP A 333 19.06 -6.49 0.85
C TRP A 333 18.20 -5.85 -0.26
N PRO A 334 17.53 -4.70 -0.02
CA PRO A 334 17.14 -3.81 -1.09
C PRO A 334 18.43 -3.24 -1.65
N GLN A 335 19.19 -4.08 -2.34
CA GLN A 335 20.20 -3.63 -3.25
C GLN A 335 19.41 -2.72 -4.18
N MET A 336 19.67 -1.42 -4.07
CA MET A 336 19.49 -0.58 -5.23
C MET A 336 20.29 -1.31 -6.30
N ASN A 337 19.61 -2.09 -7.15
CA ASN A 337 20.17 -2.99 -8.17
C ASN A 337 20.84 -2.16 -9.26
N HIS A 338 21.56 -1.12 -8.90
CA HIS A 338 22.04 -0.01 -9.68
C HIS A 338 23.49 0.22 -9.26
N VAL A 339 24.42 -0.40 -9.96
CA VAL A 339 25.84 -0.10 -9.80
C VAL A 339 26.10 1.20 -10.55
N MET A 340 26.52 2.25 -9.85
CA MET A 340 26.87 3.52 -10.50
C MET A 340 28.12 3.32 -11.36
N LEU A 341 27.98 3.44 -12.67
CA LEU A 341 29.07 3.29 -13.64
C LEU A 341 29.83 4.60 -13.86
N CYS A 342 29.12 5.72 -13.81
CA CYS A 342 29.69 7.02 -14.11
C CYS A 342 28.89 8.13 -13.42
N GLN A 343 29.59 9.16 -12.98
CA GLN A 343 29.01 10.43 -12.57
C GLN A 343 29.76 11.56 -13.25
N LEU A 344 29.04 12.50 -13.85
CA LEU A 344 29.59 13.74 -14.38
C LEU A 344 28.76 14.93 -13.91
N SER A 345 29.41 16.08 -13.71
CA SER A 345 28.73 17.32 -13.39
C SER A 345 29.15 18.40 -14.37
N LYS A 346 28.18 19.14 -14.90
CA LYS A 346 28.37 20.18 -15.91
C LYS A 346 27.48 21.39 -15.62
N GLN A 347 27.84 22.51 -16.22
CA GLN A 347 27.08 23.76 -16.12
C GLN A 347 26.89 24.35 -17.52
N ILE A 348 25.66 24.76 -17.83
CA ILE A 348 25.30 25.47 -19.07
C ILE A 348 24.94 26.90 -18.68
N LYS A 349 25.63 27.89 -19.26
CA LYS A 349 25.22 29.29 -19.15
C LYS A 349 24.07 29.51 -20.15
N LEU A 350 22.92 29.94 -19.66
CA LEU A 350 21.75 30.20 -20.50
C LEU A 350 21.67 31.67 -20.93
N GLY A 351 22.27 32.59 -20.18
CA GLY A 351 22.39 33.99 -20.60
C GLY A 351 21.06 34.73 -20.75
N GLY A 352 20.00 34.27 -20.09
CA GLY A 352 18.64 34.80 -20.25
C GLY A 352 17.77 33.97 -21.19
N GLU A 353 18.33 33.03 -21.95
CA GLU A 353 17.54 32.11 -22.76
C GLU A 353 16.73 31.14 -21.87
N PRO A 354 15.52 30.76 -22.28
CA PRO A 354 14.70 29.82 -21.52
C PRO A 354 15.14 28.36 -21.71
N ARG A 355 16.11 28.09 -22.59
CA ARG A 355 16.51 26.74 -22.98
C ARG A 355 18.02 26.59 -23.12
N GLY A 356 18.53 25.40 -22.78
CA GLY A 356 19.90 24.99 -23.06
C GLY A 356 19.96 23.50 -23.41
N GLU A 357 20.97 23.12 -24.19
CA GLU A 357 21.16 21.75 -24.66
C GLU A 357 22.58 21.26 -24.32
N TYR A 358 22.71 19.95 -24.09
CA TYR A 358 23.98 19.30 -23.85
C TYR A 358 23.99 17.88 -24.44
N ASP A 359 24.96 17.59 -25.28
CA ASP A 359 25.15 16.26 -25.85
C ASP A 359 26.06 15.42 -24.94
N LEU A 360 25.48 14.42 -24.30
CA LEU A 360 26.22 13.46 -23.49
C LEU A 360 26.69 12.30 -24.37
N THR A 361 28.00 12.17 -24.59
CA THR A 361 28.57 10.98 -25.24
C THR A 361 28.35 9.74 -24.37
N LEU A 362 27.71 8.72 -24.94
CA LEU A 362 27.45 7.44 -24.29
C LEU A 362 28.58 6.46 -24.63
N LYS A 363 29.13 5.79 -23.62
CA LYS A 363 30.06 4.68 -23.86
C LYS A 363 29.31 3.49 -24.47
N LYS A 364 29.98 2.71 -25.31
CA LYS A 364 29.40 1.51 -25.94
C LYS A 364 28.77 0.57 -24.91
N ASP A 365 29.46 0.35 -23.78
CA ASP A 365 28.97 -0.51 -22.68
C ASP A 365 27.73 0.05 -21.97
N TRP A 366 27.42 1.34 -22.13
CA TRP A 366 26.20 1.95 -21.57
C TRP A 366 24.99 1.76 -22.47
N LEU A 367 25.20 1.56 -23.77
CA LEU A 367 24.13 1.31 -24.75
C LEU A 367 23.55 -0.10 -24.60
N ASP A 368 24.23 -0.97 -23.86
CA ASP A 368 23.68 -2.26 -23.45
C ASP A 368 22.38 -2.07 -22.68
N SER A 369 21.46 -3.03 -22.84
CA SER A 369 20.05 -2.96 -22.45
C SER A 369 19.73 -2.80 -20.95
N ARG A 370 20.72 -2.47 -20.14
CA ARG A 370 20.67 -2.49 -18.68
C ARG A 370 21.04 -1.16 -18.03
N CYS A 371 21.42 -0.13 -18.78
CA CYS A 371 21.80 1.14 -18.14
C CYS A 371 20.62 2.10 -17.99
N VAL A 372 20.61 2.84 -16.87
CA VAL A 372 19.69 3.94 -16.59
C VAL A 372 20.52 5.19 -16.37
N VAL A 373 20.22 6.23 -17.14
CA VAL A 373 20.80 7.56 -16.98
C VAL A 373 19.87 8.40 -16.13
N MET A 374 20.39 8.91 -15.03
CA MET A 374 19.69 9.79 -14.12
C MET A 374 20.29 11.19 -14.19
N VAL A 375 19.47 12.16 -14.56
CA VAL A 375 19.85 13.56 -14.67
C VAL A 375 19.23 14.33 -13.52
N GLU A 376 20.06 14.95 -12.68
CA GLU A 376 19.66 15.84 -11.60
C GLU A 376 20.09 17.25 -11.98
N GLY A 377 19.13 18.16 -12.18
CA GLY A 377 19.39 19.53 -12.61
C GLY A 377 18.98 20.55 -11.55
N VAL A 378 19.76 21.62 -11.43
CA VAL A 378 19.53 22.84 -10.66
C VAL A 378 19.55 24.02 -11.63
N LEU A 379 18.37 24.60 -11.87
CA LEU A 379 18.19 25.81 -12.66
C LEU A 379 18.30 27.03 -11.74
N ILE A 380 19.04 28.05 -12.17
CA ILE A 380 19.09 29.36 -11.51
C ILE A 380 18.43 30.39 -12.44
N ASP A 381 17.34 31.01 -11.98
CA ASP A 381 16.62 32.05 -12.73
C ASP A 381 17.36 33.40 -12.71
N GLN A 382 16.83 34.40 -13.41
CA GLN A 382 17.41 35.77 -13.41
C GLN A 382 17.42 36.46 -12.04
N ASN A 383 16.61 35.98 -11.09
CA ASN A 383 16.52 36.52 -9.72
C ASN A 383 17.39 35.72 -8.73
N GLY A 384 18.24 34.82 -9.20
CA GLY A 384 19.07 33.96 -8.36
C GLY A 384 18.30 32.86 -7.62
N ARG A 385 17.05 32.56 -8.02
CA ARG A 385 16.26 31.49 -7.39
C ARG A 385 16.63 30.15 -8.00
N GLU A 386 16.84 29.17 -7.13
CA GLU A 386 17.14 27.79 -7.52
C GLU A 386 15.87 26.96 -7.70
N GLN A 387 15.87 26.09 -8.72
CA GLN A 387 14.85 25.08 -8.96
C GLN A 387 15.49 23.76 -9.30
N ARG A 388 15.04 22.67 -8.66
CA ARG A 388 15.61 21.34 -8.83
C ARG A 388 14.65 20.43 -9.58
N ALA A 389 15.16 19.64 -10.51
CA ALA A 389 14.41 18.60 -11.18
C ALA A 389 15.27 17.35 -11.36
N ARG A 390 14.63 16.19 -11.40
CA ARG A 390 15.27 14.90 -11.66
C ARG A 390 14.54 14.19 -12.79
N LYS A 391 15.29 13.60 -13.72
CA LYS A 391 14.78 12.80 -14.82
C LYS A 391 15.54 11.47 -14.88
N SER A 392 14.80 10.37 -14.96
CA SER A 392 15.37 9.03 -15.19
C SER A 392 15.09 8.63 -16.64
N ILE A 393 16.11 8.12 -17.32
CA ILE A 393 16.11 7.78 -18.74
C ILE A 393 16.69 6.38 -18.86
N SER A 394 15.87 5.41 -19.25
CA SER A 394 16.36 4.07 -19.53
C SER A 394 17.08 4.08 -20.88
N LEU A 395 18.35 3.70 -20.89
CA LEU A 395 19.09 3.44 -22.15
C LEU A 395 18.76 2.05 -22.70
N GLY A 396 18.16 1.20 -21.85
CA GLY A 396 18.09 -0.21 -22.09
C GLY A 396 16.75 -0.77 -22.55
N GLY A 397 16.73 -1.28 -23.78
CA GLY A 397 15.74 -2.25 -24.26
C GLY A 397 15.85 -2.56 -25.75
N GLY A 398 17.07 -2.73 -26.29
CA GLY A 398 17.24 -3.20 -27.66
C GLY A 398 17.24 -2.07 -28.67
N GLY A 399 18.40 -1.44 -28.82
CA GLY A 399 18.78 -0.59 -29.94
C GLY A 399 17.94 0.67 -30.08
N PHE A 400 18.59 1.76 -30.43
CA PHE A 400 17.99 3.04 -30.83
C PHE A 400 17.02 3.00 -32.03
N GLY A 401 16.53 1.82 -32.43
CA GLY A 401 15.56 1.61 -33.50
C GLY A 401 14.79 0.29 -33.50
N SER A 402 14.84 -0.57 -32.47
CA SER A 402 14.17 -1.89 -32.53
C SER A 402 13.42 -2.31 -31.27
N HIS A 403 13.04 -1.37 -30.40
CA HIS A 403 12.14 -1.67 -29.29
C HIS A 403 10.77 -2.09 -29.82
N LYS A 404 10.55 -3.39 -29.87
CA LYS A 404 9.22 -4.00 -29.99
C LYS A 404 8.53 -3.82 -28.63
N GLN A 405 7.79 -2.74 -28.46
CA GLN A 405 6.98 -2.51 -27.27
C GLN A 405 5.62 -3.20 -27.44
N LEU A 406 5.30 -4.16 -26.58
CA LEU A 406 3.98 -4.80 -26.58
C LEU A 406 2.93 -3.86 -25.98
N ALA A 407 2.32 -2.94 -26.69
CA ALA A 407 1.21 -2.13 -26.16
C ALA A 407 -0.05 -2.98 -25.92
N VAL A 408 -0.59 -2.92 -24.71
CA VAL A 408 -1.90 -3.46 -24.38
C VAL A 408 -2.87 -2.29 -24.27
N GLU A 409 -3.77 -2.19 -25.24
CA GLU A 409 -4.80 -1.17 -25.30
C GLU A 409 -6.13 -1.77 -24.80
N LEU A 410 -6.79 -1.03 -23.91
CA LEU A 410 -8.15 -1.31 -23.45
C LEU A 410 -9.07 -0.18 -23.96
N PRO A 411 -10.30 -0.47 -24.39
CA PRO A 411 -11.23 0.57 -24.87
C PRO A 411 -11.61 1.56 -23.77
N LYS A 412 -11.55 1.12 -22.50
CA LYS A 412 -11.74 1.95 -21.31
C LYS A 412 -11.02 1.34 -20.12
N ARG A 413 -10.94 2.11 -19.02
CA ARG A 413 -10.26 1.68 -17.78
C ARG A 413 -11.20 1.05 -16.75
N LEU A 414 -12.50 1.32 -16.87
CA LEU A 414 -13.53 0.84 -15.97
C LEU A 414 -14.55 0.04 -16.77
N PHE A 415 -14.75 -1.20 -16.36
CA PHE A 415 -15.71 -2.11 -16.95
C PHE A 415 -16.75 -2.47 -15.89
N SER A 416 -18.00 -2.64 -16.29
CA SER A 416 -19.00 -3.19 -15.39
C SER A 416 -18.65 -4.65 -15.06
N PRO A 417 -19.07 -5.20 -13.90
CA PRO A 417 -18.68 -6.56 -13.48
C PRO A 417 -18.93 -7.66 -14.53
N ASP A 418 -19.97 -7.50 -15.35
CA ASP A 418 -20.38 -8.48 -16.37
C ASP A 418 -20.04 -8.03 -17.80
N GLU A 419 -19.34 -6.90 -17.95
CA GLU A 419 -18.97 -6.38 -19.24
C GLU A 419 -17.72 -7.10 -19.79
N PRO A 420 -17.78 -7.67 -21.01
CA PRO A 420 -16.61 -8.28 -21.63
C PRO A 420 -15.51 -7.25 -21.86
N ILE A 421 -14.28 -7.57 -21.44
CA ILE A 421 -13.10 -6.71 -21.60
C ILE A 421 -12.43 -7.06 -22.93
N ALA A 422 -12.64 -6.23 -23.96
CA ALA A 422 -11.87 -6.34 -25.19
C ALA A 422 -10.43 -5.85 -24.95
N VAL A 423 -9.44 -6.70 -25.23
CA VAL A 423 -8.03 -6.38 -25.09
C VAL A 423 -7.38 -6.37 -26.47
N THR A 424 -6.81 -5.24 -26.87
CA THR A 424 -6.04 -5.16 -28.10
C THR A 424 -4.56 -5.18 -27.77
N VAL A 425 -3.86 -6.19 -28.26
CA VAL A 425 -2.40 -6.26 -28.15
C VAL A 425 -1.78 -5.78 -29.44
N ARG A 426 -0.87 -4.84 -29.33
CA ARG A 426 -0.05 -4.37 -30.45
C ARG A 426 1.39 -4.54 -30.09
N VAL A 427 2.21 -4.95 -31.04
CA VAL A 427 3.64 -4.72 -30.94
C VAL A 427 3.91 -3.44 -31.70
N LEU A 428 4.45 -2.45 -31.01
CA LEU A 428 4.85 -1.18 -31.58
C LEU A 428 6.36 -1.20 -31.74
N ASP A 429 6.88 -0.64 -32.83
CA ASP A 429 8.29 -0.29 -32.93
C ASP A 429 8.61 0.95 -32.06
N ALA A 430 9.88 1.36 -32.04
CA ALA A 430 10.33 2.53 -31.29
C ALA A 430 9.67 3.86 -31.74
N LYS A 431 9.10 3.91 -32.95
CA LYS A 431 8.40 5.08 -33.51
C LYS A 431 6.87 4.98 -33.35
N GLY A 432 6.36 3.93 -32.70
CA GLY A 432 4.92 3.68 -32.58
C GLY A 432 4.30 3.01 -33.81
N GLY A 433 5.11 2.61 -34.80
CA GLY A 433 4.67 1.84 -35.96
C GLY A 433 4.24 0.42 -35.55
N ARG A 434 3.19 -0.11 -36.19
CA ARG A 434 2.66 -1.43 -35.84
C ARG A 434 3.53 -2.53 -36.44
N LEU A 435 3.96 -3.46 -35.60
CA LEU A 435 4.64 -4.69 -35.96
C LEU A 435 3.71 -5.89 -35.75
N ALA A 436 3.95 -6.96 -36.49
CA ALA A 436 3.24 -8.23 -36.29
C ALA A 436 3.46 -8.74 -34.87
N VAL A 437 2.37 -9.12 -34.19
CA VAL A 437 2.42 -9.75 -32.87
C VAL A 437 3.08 -11.12 -33.04
N PRO A 438 4.15 -11.43 -32.30
CA PRO A 438 4.83 -12.71 -32.44
C PRO A 438 3.89 -13.85 -31.97
N ARG A 439 3.99 -15.01 -32.62
CA ARG A 439 3.09 -16.16 -32.40
C ARG A 439 3.09 -16.70 -30.95
N ASN A 440 4.09 -16.34 -30.16
CA ASN A 440 4.29 -16.75 -28.77
C ASN A 440 3.92 -15.68 -27.73
N ALA A 441 3.21 -14.61 -28.12
CA ALA A 441 2.72 -13.63 -27.17
C ALA A 441 1.49 -14.16 -26.40
N SER A 442 1.60 -14.24 -25.08
CA SER A 442 0.49 -14.60 -24.18
C SER A 442 0.02 -13.37 -23.39
N VAL A 443 -1.29 -13.16 -23.31
CA VAL A 443 -1.91 -12.15 -22.45
C VAL A 443 -2.56 -12.86 -21.27
N VAL A 444 -2.20 -12.43 -20.07
CA VAL A 444 -2.82 -12.93 -18.83
C VAL A 444 -3.71 -11.83 -18.26
N VAL A 445 -5.01 -12.08 -18.15
CA VAL A 445 -5.96 -11.20 -17.47
C VAL A 445 -6.17 -11.73 -16.06
N MET A 446 -5.79 -10.96 -15.05
CA MET A 446 -5.97 -11.34 -13.65
C MET A 446 -7.08 -10.49 -13.03
N LYS A 447 -8.14 -11.16 -12.54
CA LYS A 447 -9.14 -10.52 -11.68
C LYS A 447 -8.57 -10.40 -10.28
N ALA A 448 -8.05 -9.23 -9.98
CA ALA A 448 -7.52 -8.93 -8.65
C ALA A 448 -8.71 -8.75 -7.69
N LEU A 449 -9.10 -9.78 -6.93
CA LEU A 449 -10.04 -9.62 -5.81
C LEU A 449 -9.31 -8.91 -4.65
N PRO A 450 -9.88 -7.86 -4.03
CA PRO A 450 -9.23 -7.17 -2.94
C PRO A 450 -8.97 -8.11 -1.76
N HIS A 451 -7.70 -8.42 -1.50
CA HIS A 451 -7.31 -9.01 -0.23
C HIS A 451 -7.39 -7.91 0.83
N ARG A 452 -8.27 -8.08 1.81
CA ARG A 452 -8.38 -7.16 2.95
C ARG A 452 -7.35 -7.50 4.01
N LEU A 453 -6.13 -7.06 3.80
CA LEU A 453 -5.19 -6.81 4.90
C LEU A 453 -5.05 -5.29 5.11
N ALA A 454 -4.65 -4.92 6.33
CA ALA A 454 -4.85 -3.65 7.02
C ALA A 454 -4.80 -2.35 6.18
N PRO A 455 -5.56 -1.29 6.55
CA PRO A 455 -5.67 -0.07 5.76
C PRO A 455 -4.34 0.70 5.72
N SER A 456 -3.59 0.52 4.64
CA SER A 456 -2.67 1.53 4.09
C SER A 456 -3.48 2.55 3.28
N PRO A 457 -3.16 3.85 3.31
CA PRO A 457 -3.95 4.87 2.61
C PRO A 457 -3.83 4.70 1.08
N ALA A 458 -4.89 4.17 0.46
CA ALA A 458 -4.91 3.89 -0.97
C ALA A 458 -5.34 5.10 -1.82
N TYR A 459 -4.51 5.43 -2.81
CA TYR A 459 -4.94 6.04 -4.08
C TYR A 459 -5.23 4.92 -5.08
N TYR A 460 -6.32 5.03 -5.86
CA TYR A 460 -6.69 4.07 -6.90
C TYR A 460 -5.98 4.38 -8.23
N ARG A 461 -5.30 3.38 -8.83
CA ARG A 461 -4.92 3.35 -10.26
C ARG A 461 -5.10 1.92 -10.79
N SER A 462 -5.71 1.79 -11.96
CA SER A 462 -5.67 0.58 -12.79
C SER A 462 -4.38 0.57 -13.62
N SER A 463 -3.54 -0.46 -13.50
CA SER A 463 -2.39 -0.72 -14.38
C SER A 463 -2.72 -1.83 -15.38
N ALA A 464 -2.38 -1.62 -16.66
CA ALA A 464 -2.26 -2.69 -17.64
C ALA A 464 -0.80 -3.18 -17.59
N ILE A 465 -0.60 -4.50 -17.46
CA ILE A 465 0.74 -5.11 -17.41
C ILE A 465 1.24 -5.27 -18.84
N GLN A 466 2.47 -4.82 -19.08
CA GLN A 466 3.09 -4.78 -20.40
C GLN A 466 4.34 -5.68 -20.40
N HIS A 467 4.38 -6.75 -21.21
CA HIS A 467 5.54 -7.64 -21.32
C HIS A 467 6.40 -7.29 -22.54
N GLN A 468 7.72 -7.21 -22.35
CA GLN A 468 8.69 -7.26 -23.46
C GLN A 468 9.08 -8.72 -23.72
N LEU A 469 9.05 -9.15 -24.99
CA LEU A 469 9.61 -10.43 -25.41
C LEU A 469 11.05 -10.19 -25.89
N TYR A 470 11.98 -10.99 -25.36
CA TYR A 470 13.30 -11.20 -25.95
C TYR A 470 13.26 -12.50 -26.76
N ASN A 471 13.70 -12.45 -28.02
CA ASN A 471 13.97 -13.66 -28.79
C ASN A 471 15.23 -14.34 -28.23
N ARG A 472 15.23 -15.67 -28.17
CA ARG A 472 16.47 -16.45 -28.17
C ARG A 472 17.17 -16.30 -29.51
#